data_AF-A0A499VB22-F1
#
_entry.id   AF-A0A499VB22-F1
#
_cell.length_a   1.000
_cell.length_b   1.000
_cell.length_c   1.000
_cell.angle_alpha   90.00
_cell.angle_beta   90.00
_cell.angle_gamma   90.00
#
_symmetry.space_group_name_H-M   'P 1'
#
loop_
_entity.id
_entity.type
_entity.pdbx_description
1 polymer ?
#
loop_
_entity_poly.entity_id
_entity_poly.type
_entity_poly.pdbx_seq_one_letter_code
_entity_poly.pdbx_strand_id
1 'polypeptide(L)'
;MKYPAHTASSGTQDRMPGIGPDSGEEAGSPPPADSANATLPTPSRPRRLYDKRRNKGWVGCAEEISGPDHGVDTGHVDHPHEDPQSLPTELRPYLEELVRRTRTVCGPHLVSVFAVGSLALRDYRHGRSDADVTVVVEPSLPGPALHDLAGALSHPHLPCPAAGLELVVYGTDFLSRPSAAAGYLLDLITGPLLPNRADFDAARSPAFWYAIDRSVAHQTGLSLFGRPAREVIAAPERPHLLAAIRASVREHSDGEGHLADNRVLNGCRSVVFCRTGRWMAKRGAAREVALAEEDFRPLVEAAVRSFERPRSSAIPLPAAEVRTFLTWVHERVDQTARESGA
;
A
#
# COMPACT_ATOMS: atom_id res chain seq x y z
N MET A 1 -1.64 -15.67 -3.10
CA MET A 1 -1.48 -15.68 -4.57
C MET A 1 -1.12 -14.27 -5.04
N LYS A 2 0.17 -13.97 -5.26
CA LYS A 2 0.63 -12.88 -6.16
C LYS A 2 1.83 -13.39 -6.99
N TYR A 3 1.47 -14.41 -7.77
CA TYR A 3 1.95 -15.00 -9.04
C TYR A 3 3.44 -15.39 -9.28
N PRO A 4 3.68 -16.64 -9.74
CA PRO A 4 4.98 -17.11 -10.24
C PRO A 4 5.23 -16.69 -11.70
N ALA A 5 6.52 -16.67 -12.08
CA ALA A 5 6.96 -16.38 -13.44
C ALA A 5 6.60 -17.53 -14.40
N HIS A 6 5.91 -17.22 -15.50
CA HIS A 6 5.76 -18.15 -16.62
C HIS A 6 6.83 -17.88 -17.68
N THR A 7 7.70 -18.85 -17.88
CA THR A 7 8.64 -18.94 -19.00
C THR A 7 7.87 -19.22 -20.28
N ALA A 8 7.99 -18.34 -21.27
CA ALA A 8 7.46 -18.56 -22.62
C ALA A 8 8.35 -19.58 -23.37
N SER A 9 7.77 -20.74 -23.70
CA SER A 9 8.36 -21.68 -24.64
C SER A 9 7.97 -21.28 -26.06
N SER A 10 8.98 -21.07 -26.91
CA SER A 10 8.86 -20.85 -28.35
C SER A 10 8.22 -22.06 -29.05
N GLY A 11 7.06 -21.85 -29.68
CA GLY A 11 6.43 -22.81 -30.57
C GLY A 11 6.66 -22.43 -32.03
N THR A 12 7.47 -23.23 -32.73
CA THR A 12 7.68 -23.18 -34.17
C THR A 12 6.46 -23.80 -34.87
N GLN A 13 5.78 -23.03 -35.72
CA GLN A 13 4.77 -23.54 -36.65
C GLN A 13 5.47 -24.15 -37.86
N ASP A 14 5.16 -25.40 -38.19
CA ASP A 14 5.33 -25.87 -39.55
C ASP A 14 4.19 -26.79 -40.03
N ARG A 15 4.03 -26.73 -41.36
CA ARG A 15 2.92 -27.07 -42.26
C ARG A 15 2.23 -28.46 -42.16
N MET A 16 0.91 -28.43 -42.44
CA MET A 16 0.02 -29.46 -43.03
C MET A 16 0.59 -30.07 -44.35
N PRO A 17 0.15 -31.24 -44.89
CA PRO A 17 -1.29 -31.59 -45.11
C PRO A 17 -1.74 -33.07 -45.17
N GLY A 18 -3.06 -33.28 -45.07
CA GLY A 18 -3.81 -34.09 -46.06
C GLY A 18 -4.53 -35.37 -45.60
N ILE A 19 -5.78 -35.50 -46.08
CA ILE A 19 -6.54 -36.73 -46.45
C ILE A 19 -7.56 -37.25 -45.41
N GLY A 20 -8.87 -37.11 -45.74
CA GLY A 20 -9.99 -37.93 -45.21
C GLY A 20 -10.22 -39.20 -46.08
N PRO A 21 -11.36 -39.94 -46.04
CA PRO A 21 -12.69 -39.60 -45.50
C PRO A 21 -13.42 -40.75 -44.74
N ASP A 22 -14.73 -40.53 -44.45
CA ASP A 22 -15.82 -41.47 -44.09
C ASP A 22 -15.77 -42.17 -42.72
N SER A 23 -16.85 -42.41 -41.95
CA SER A 23 -18.32 -42.41 -42.17
C SER A 23 -19.04 -42.71 -40.82
N GLY A 24 -20.33 -42.36 -40.69
CA GLY A 24 -21.33 -43.01 -39.80
C GLY A 24 -21.51 -42.41 -38.38
N GLU A 25 -22.68 -41.81 -38.08
CA GLU A 25 -23.77 -42.37 -37.22
C GLU A 25 -23.40 -42.42 -35.71
N GLU A 26 -24.19 -42.00 -34.70
CA GLU A 26 -25.63 -41.86 -34.54
C GLU A 26 -25.95 -41.04 -33.25
N ALA A 27 -27.24 -40.89 -32.97
CA ALA A 27 -27.94 -40.00 -32.04
C ALA A 27 -27.64 -40.09 -30.53
N GLY A 28 -27.98 -39.02 -29.80
CA GLY A 28 -28.11 -39.01 -28.34
C GLY A 28 -28.58 -37.67 -27.77
N SER A 29 -29.90 -37.43 -27.77
CA SER A 29 -30.56 -36.29 -27.11
C SER A 29 -30.40 -36.30 -25.58
N PRO A 30 -30.32 -35.14 -24.90
CA PRO A 30 -30.44 -35.06 -23.44
C PRO A 30 -31.89 -34.82 -22.98
N PRO A 31 -32.32 -35.39 -21.83
CA PRO A 31 -33.61 -35.10 -21.19
C PRO A 31 -33.55 -33.90 -20.22
N PRO A 32 -34.71 -33.42 -19.69
CA PRO A 32 -34.98 -31.99 -19.52
C PRO A 32 -34.83 -31.44 -18.09
N ALA A 33 -34.98 -30.12 -18.03
CA ALA A 33 -35.09 -29.29 -16.84
C ALA A 33 -36.27 -29.65 -15.93
N ASP A 34 -36.08 -29.44 -14.62
CA ASP A 34 -37.17 -29.33 -13.66
C ASP A 34 -37.02 -28.06 -12.82
N SER A 35 -38.13 -27.33 -12.75
CA SER A 35 -38.32 -26.07 -12.06
C SER A 35 -38.98 -26.29 -10.70
N ALA A 36 -38.53 -25.62 -9.64
CA ALA A 36 -39.38 -25.33 -8.49
C ALA A 36 -38.97 -24.04 -7.76
N ASN A 37 -39.92 -23.10 -7.76
CA ASN A 37 -40.01 -21.89 -6.95
C ASN A 37 -39.83 -22.14 -5.45
N ALA A 38 -39.20 -21.19 -4.74
CA ALA A 38 -39.74 -20.62 -3.50
C ALA A 38 -38.93 -19.41 -2.99
N THR A 39 -39.50 -18.22 -3.19
CA THR A 39 -39.74 -17.18 -2.16
C THR A 39 -38.57 -16.62 -1.34
N LEU A 40 -38.19 -15.38 -1.67
CA LEU A 40 -37.42 -14.43 -0.85
C LEU A 40 -38.19 -13.99 0.42
N PRO A 41 -37.50 -13.70 1.53
CA PRO A 41 -37.94 -12.71 2.50
C PRO A 41 -37.09 -11.44 2.45
N THR A 42 -37.76 -10.30 2.35
CA THR A 42 -37.24 -8.93 2.55
C THR A 42 -36.97 -8.63 4.03
N PRO A 43 -36.15 -7.60 4.33
CA PRO A 43 -35.60 -7.35 5.66
C PRO A 43 -36.53 -6.53 6.57
N SER A 44 -36.63 -6.93 7.84
CA SER A 44 -37.31 -6.20 8.90
C SER A 44 -36.36 -5.25 9.63
N ARG A 45 -36.65 -3.95 9.55
CA ARG A 45 -36.13 -2.90 10.47
C ARG A 45 -36.70 -3.10 11.88
N PRO A 46 -35.97 -2.62 12.91
CA PRO A 46 -36.64 -1.73 13.86
C PRO A 46 -35.89 -0.43 14.16
N ARG A 47 -36.66 0.65 13.97
CA ARG A 47 -36.85 1.85 14.80
C ARG A 47 -35.68 2.47 15.60
N ARG A 48 -35.47 3.75 15.26
CA ARG A 48 -34.92 4.83 16.09
C ARG A 48 -35.62 4.91 17.45
N LEU A 49 -34.83 5.13 18.50
CA LEU A 49 -35.26 5.78 19.74
C LEU A 49 -34.33 6.98 19.98
N TYR A 50 -34.93 8.16 19.93
CA TYR A 50 -34.41 9.41 20.47
C TYR A 50 -34.50 9.35 22.00
N ASP A 51 -33.46 9.76 22.72
CA ASP A 51 -33.62 10.34 24.05
C ASP A 51 -32.87 11.69 24.11
N LYS A 52 -33.59 12.69 24.64
CA LYS A 52 -33.24 14.08 24.85
C LYS A 52 -33.28 14.33 26.35
N ARG A 53 -32.14 14.63 26.99
CA ARG A 53 -32.04 15.44 28.24
C ARG A 53 -30.68 16.13 28.22
N ARG A 54 -30.52 17.45 27.99
CA ARG A 54 -30.77 18.65 28.83
C ARG A 54 -30.20 18.59 30.26
N ASN A 55 -29.13 19.35 30.49
CA ASN A 55 -29.03 20.47 31.45
C ASN A 55 -27.71 21.23 31.17
N LYS A 56 -27.72 22.54 30.85
CA LYS A 56 -27.70 23.71 31.76
C LYS A 56 -26.57 23.60 32.81
N GLY A 57 -25.64 24.51 32.97
CA GLY A 57 -25.39 25.84 32.43
C GLY A 57 -24.39 26.52 33.37
N TRP A 58 -23.54 27.42 32.89
CA TRP A 58 -22.87 28.40 33.74
C TRP A 58 -22.68 29.69 32.95
N VAL A 59 -23.23 30.77 33.50
CA VAL A 59 -23.13 32.16 33.07
C VAL A 59 -22.36 32.87 34.19
N GLY A 60 -21.38 33.68 33.81
CA GLY A 60 -20.69 34.60 34.71
C GLY A 60 -19.95 35.65 33.89
N CYS A 61 -20.57 36.84 33.77
CA CYS A 61 -19.97 38.15 33.54
C CYS A 61 -18.76 38.39 34.46
N ALA A 62 -17.85 39.35 34.29
CA ALA A 62 -17.40 40.29 33.26
C ALA A 62 -16.27 41.05 33.99
N GLU A 63 -15.21 41.47 33.32
CA GLU A 63 -14.55 42.75 33.62
C GLU A 63 -13.56 43.13 32.51
N GLU A 64 -13.75 44.35 32.03
CA GLU A 64 -12.97 45.05 31.01
C GLU A 64 -11.65 45.53 31.60
N ILE A 65 -10.54 45.36 30.88
CA ILE A 65 -9.38 46.23 31.01
C ILE A 65 -8.91 46.59 29.60
N SER A 66 -8.99 47.89 29.30
CA SER A 66 -8.53 48.52 28.06
C SER A 66 -6.99 48.65 28.04
N GLY A 67 -6.35 48.39 26.89
CA GLY A 67 -4.92 48.64 26.64
C GLY A 67 -4.49 48.13 25.25
N PRO A 68 -3.46 48.73 24.62
CA PRO A 68 -3.58 49.25 23.25
C PRO A 68 -3.24 48.27 22.12
N ASP A 69 -3.79 48.67 20.97
CA ASP A 69 -3.65 48.16 19.61
C ASP A 69 -2.20 47.83 19.21
N HIS A 70 -1.92 46.54 19.04
CA HIS A 70 -0.76 46.03 18.33
C HIS A 70 -1.25 45.11 17.23
N GLY A 71 -1.11 45.61 15.99
CA GLY A 71 -1.41 44.87 14.77
C GLY A 71 -0.77 43.49 14.83
N VAL A 72 -1.62 42.47 14.87
CA VAL A 72 -1.19 41.08 14.76
C VAL A 72 -0.82 40.88 13.30
N ASP A 73 0.48 40.99 13.03
CA ASP A 73 1.12 40.38 11.88
C ASP A 73 0.72 38.90 11.87
N THR A 74 -0.22 38.55 10.99
CA THR A 74 -0.58 37.16 10.74
C THR A 74 0.59 36.52 10.03
N GLY A 75 1.61 36.15 10.79
CA GLY A 75 2.76 35.41 10.35
C GLY A 75 2.28 34.17 9.62
N HIS A 76 2.37 34.23 8.29
CA HIS A 76 2.31 33.06 7.44
C HIS A 76 3.44 32.16 7.92
N VAL A 77 3.09 31.12 8.66
CA VAL A 77 4.04 30.07 9.02
C VAL A 77 4.34 29.35 7.71
N ASP A 78 5.39 29.80 7.02
CA ASP A 78 6.00 29.07 5.93
C ASP A 78 6.33 27.68 6.45
N HIS A 79 5.47 26.72 6.12
CA HIS A 79 5.80 25.32 6.27
C HIS A 79 7.06 25.08 5.43
N PRO A 80 8.09 24.39 5.96
CA PRO A 80 9.27 24.11 5.18
C PRO A 80 8.81 23.35 3.94
N HIS A 81 8.90 24.01 2.79
CA HIS A 81 8.72 23.38 1.49
C HIS A 81 9.72 22.22 1.47
N GLU A 82 9.20 20.99 1.53
CA GLU A 82 10.01 19.79 1.35
C GLU A 82 10.67 19.92 -0.03
N ASP A 83 12.01 19.96 -0.02
CA ASP A 83 12.80 20.34 -1.17
C ASP A 83 12.54 19.36 -2.35
N PRO A 84 12.04 19.84 -3.51
CA PRO A 84 11.88 19.05 -4.72
C PRO A 84 13.18 18.38 -5.19
N GLN A 85 14.34 18.84 -4.70
CA GLN A 85 15.65 18.22 -4.94
C GLN A 85 15.83 16.85 -4.27
N SER A 86 14.90 16.41 -3.41
CA SER A 86 14.97 15.13 -2.71
C SER A 86 14.52 13.92 -3.55
N LEU A 87 13.82 14.13 -4.67
CA LEU A 87 13.35 13.05 -5.54
C LEU A 87 14.44 12.59 -6.53
N PRO A 88 14.57 11.27 -6.78
CA PRO A 88 15.45 10.73 -7.81
C PRO A 88 15.19 11.38 -9.17
N THR A 89 16.26 11.77 -9.86
CA THR A 89 16.18 12.49 -11.15
C THR A 89 15.43 11.67 -12.20
N GLU A 90 15.59 10.35 -12.17
CA GLU A 90 14.94 9.40 -13.07
C GLU A 90 13.42 9.37 -12.92
N LEU A 91 12.89 9.72 -11.74
CA LEU A 91 11.46 9.68 -11.45
C LEU A 91 10.79 11.05 -11.49
N ARG A 92 11.53 12.15 -11.39
CA ARG A 92 10.95 13.48 -11.26
C ARG A 92 9.97 13.82 -12.39
N PRO A 93 10.33 13.68 -13.69
CA PRO A 93 9.38 14.00 -14.77
C PRO A 93 8.14 13.10 -14.75
N TYR A 94 8.30 11.82 -14.38
CA TYR A 94 7.20 10.87 -14.27
C TYR A 94 6.24 11.25 -13.14
N LEU A 95 6.74 11.61 -11.96
CA LEU A 95 5.93 12.00 -10.81
C LEU A 95 5.22 13.34 -11.04
N GLU A 96 5.87 14.30 -11.71
CA GLU A 96 5.25 15.57 -12.12
C GLU A 96 4.08 15.33 -13.09
N GLU A 97 4.28 14.47 -14.10
CA GLU A 97 3.23 14.11 -15.06
C GLU A 97 2.10 13.30 -14.42
N LEU A 98 2.44 12.39 -13.50
CA LEU A 98 1.45 11.64 -12.70
C LEU A 98 0.56 12.62 -11.93
N VAL A 99 1.15 13.55 -11.17
CA VAL A 99 0.40 14.58 -10.43
C VAL A 99 -0.45 15.42 -11.36
N ARG A 100 0.08 15.83 -12.52
CA ARG A 100 -0.66 16.62 -13.50
C ARG A 100 -1.91 15.87 -13.99
N ARG A 101 -1.78 14.59 -14.37
CA ARG A 101 -2.91 13.77 -14.81
C ARG A 101 -3.92 13.53 -13.69
N THR A 102 -3.46 13.24 -12.47
CA THR A 102 -4.33 13.11 -11.30
C THR A 102 -5.14 14.38 -11.08
N ARG A 103 -4.51 15.56 -11.17
CA ARG A 103 -5.21 16.86 -11.08
C ARG A 103 -6.24 17.06 -12.18
N THR A 104 -5.93 16.68 -13.41
CA THR A 104 -6.88 16.77 -14.54
C THR A 104 -8.09 15.88 -14.32
N VAL A 105 -7.90 14.64 -13.87
CA VAL A 105 -9.00 13.67 -13.70
C VAL A 105 -9.84 13.96 -12.45
N CYS A 106 -9.20 14.20 -11.31
CA CYS A 106 -9.91 14.42 -10.04
C CYS A 106 -10.42 15.86 -9.88
N GLY A 107 -9.85 16.82 -10.62
CA GLY A 107 -10.24 18.23 -10.57
C GLY A 107 -10.24 18.80 -9.15
N PRO A 108 -11.33 19.48 -8.72
CA PRO A 108 -11.41 20.09 -7.39
C PRO A 108 -11.54 19.07 -6.25
N HIS A 109 -11.76 17.79 -6.55
CA HIS A 109 -11.85 16.73 -5.54
C HIS A 109 -10.50 16.15 -5.15
N LEU A 110 -9.39 16.55 -5.80
CA LEU A 110 -8.06 16.13 -5.38
C LEU A 110 -7.61 16.91 -4.14
N VAL A 111 -7.29 16.18 -3.07
CA VAL A 111 -6.84 16.78 -1.81
C VAL A 111 -5.32 16.76 -1.73
N SER A 112 -4.68 15.61 -1.93
CA SER A 112 -3.22 15.48 -1.83
C SER A 112 -2.68 14.28 -2.62
N VAL A 113 -1.39 14.33 -2.97
CA VAL A 113 -0.65 13.22 -3.58
C VAL A 113 0.69 13.08 -2.88
N PHE A 114 1.05 11.85 -2.50
CA PHE A 114 2.26 11.52 -1.74
C PHE A 114 3.10 10.48 -2.45
N ALA A 115 4.42 10.66 -2.46
CA ALA A 115 5.34 9.55 -2.62
C ALA A 115 5.55 8.88 -1.24
N VAL A 116 5.49 7.55 -1.20
CA VAL A 116 5.66 6.76 0.02
C VAL A 116 6.78 5.73 -0.17
N GLY A 117 6.80 4.68 0.67
CA GLY A 117 7.74 3.57 0.54
C GLY A 117 9.21 4.01 0.44
N SER A 118 9.92 3.49 -0.56
CA SER A 118 11.37 3.71 -0.67
C SER A 118 11.75 5.16 -1.04
N LEU A 119 10.86 5.92 -1.69
CA LEU A 119 11.06 7.33 -1.97
C LEU A 119 11.03 8.14 -0.67
N ALA A 120 9.97 7.97 0.11
CA ALA A 120 9.79 8.60 1.41
C ALA A 120 10.87 8.26 2.43
N LEU A 121 11.32 7.00 2.43
CA LEU A 121 12.39 6.52 3.30
C LEU A 121 13.80 6.82 2.76
N ARG A 122 13.94 7.53 1.63
CA ARG A 122 15.20 7.89 0.98
C ARG A 122 16.11 6.69 0.68
N ASP A 123 15.50 5.59 0.27
CA ASP A 123 16.14 4.32 -0.06
C ASP A 123 15.72 3.80 -1.45
N TYR A 124 15.28 4.71 -2.33
CA TYR A 124 14.92 4.39 -3.70
C TYR A 124 16.15 3.91 -4.48
N ARG A 125 15.97 2.83 -5.25
CA ARG A 125 16.98 2.29 -6.16
C ARG A 125 16.38 2.08 -7.53
N HIS A 126 16.91 2.79 -8.52
CA HIS A 126 16.47 2.65 -9.89
C HIS A 126 16.67 1.21 -10.40
N GLY A 127 15.68 0.67 -11.10
CA GLY A 127 15.65 -0.74 -11.54
C GLY A 127 15.37 -1.77 -10.43
N ARG A 128 15.16 -1.35 -9.17
CA ARG A 128 14.88 -2.24 -8.03
C ARG A 128 13.65 -1.86 -7.23
N SER A 129 13.48 -0.58 -6.94
CA SER A 129 12.33 -0.04 -6.24
C SER A 129 11.15 0.15 -7.18
N ASP A 130 9.95 -0.03 -6.64
CA ASP A 130 8.74 0.51 -7.23
C ASP A 130 8.62 2.01 -6.89
N ALA A 131 7.75 2.71 -7.61
CA ALA A 131 7.26 4.01 -7.23
C ALA A 131 5.96 3.82 -6.45
N ASP A 132 6.01 4.05 -5.14
CA ASP A 132 4.84 3.92 -4.27
C ASP A 132 4.17 5.29 -4.13
N VAL A 133 2.89 5.40 -4.53
CA VAL A 133 2.15 6.66 -4.54
C VAL A 133 0.81 6.51 -3.82
N THR A 134 0.48 7.48 -2.96
CA THR A 134 -0.86 7.58 -2.36
C THR A 134 -1.57 8.82 -2.87
N VAL A 135 -2.80 8.67 -3.33
CA VAL A 135 -3.68 9.77 -3.76
C VAL A 135 -4.83 9.91 -2.77
N VAL A 136 -5.13 11.13 -2.36
CA VAL A 136 -6.24 11.44 -1.44
C VAL A 136 -7.25 12.32 -2.14
N VAL A 137 -8.50 11.90 -2.10
CA VAL A 137 -9.62 12.58 -2.76
C VAL A 137 -10.77 12.85 -1.80
N GLU A 138 -11.59 13.83 -2.12
CA GLU A 138 -12.85 14.06 -1.41
C GLU A 138 -13.83 12.90 -1.66
N PRO A 139 -14.69 12.54 -0.68
CA PRO A 139 -15.64 11.44 -0.82
C PRO A 139 -16.67 11.66 -1.93
N SER A 140 -16.84 12.91 -2.36
CA SER A 140 -17.72 13.29 -3.46
C SER A 140 -17.14 13.05 -4.85
N LEU A 141 -15.91 12.50 -4.96
CA LEU A 141 -15.32 12.17 -6.27
C LEU A 141 -16.26 11.23 -7.05
N PRO A 142 -16.64 11.56 -8.29
CA PRO A 142 -17.51 10.70 -9.09
C PRO A 142 -16.87 9.33 -9.36
N GLY A 143 -17.66 8.25 -9.23
CA GLY A 143 -17.19 6.87 -9.45
C GLY A 143 -16.42 6.64 -10.76
N PRO A 144 -16.86 7.16 -11.92
CA PRO A 144 -16.12 7.02 -13.17
C PRO A 144 -14.69 7.59 -13.13
N ALA A 145 -14.44 8.62 -12.31
CA ALA A 145 -13.14 9.26 -12.23
C ALA A 145 -12.05 8.31 -11.68
N LEU A 146 -12.39 7.30 -10.87
CA LEU A 146 -11.44 6.29 -10.41
C LEU A 146 -10.99 5.38 -11.55
N HIS A 147 -11.90 5.00 -12.45
CA HIS A 147 -11.57 4.23 -13.66
C HIS A 147 -10.74 5.06 -14.65
N ASP A 148 -11.12 6.32 -14.85
CA ASP A 148 -10.37 7.25 -15.70
C ASP A 148 -8.95 7.48 -15.17
N LEU A 149 -8.80 7.58 -13.83
CA LEU A 149 -7.50 7.71 -13.19
C LEU A 149 -6.65 6.45 -13.39
N ALA A 150 -7.24 5.26 -13.18
CA ALA A 150 -6.55 3.99 -13.43
C ALA A 150 -6.08 3.87 -14.88
N GLY A 151 -6.93 4.27 -15.85
CA GLY A 151 -6.56 4.31 -17.27
C GLY A 151 -5.42 5.29 -17.55
N ALA A 152 -5.57 6.54 -17.11
CA ALA A 152 -4.63 7.63 -17.38
C ALA A 152 -3.23 7.41 -16.78
N LEU A 153 -3.14 6.69 -15.65
CA LEU A 153 -1.90 6.41 -14.92
C LEU A 153 -1.33 5.01 -15.15
N SER A 154 -2.03 4.16 -15.90
CA SER A 154 -1.52 2.83 -16.26
C SER A 154 -0.25 2.92 -17.10
N HIS A 155 0.69 1.98 -16.90
CA HIS A 155 1.98 1.97 -17.60
C HIS A 155 1.89 2.10 -19.14
N PRO A 156 0.91 1.48 -19.84
CA PRO A 156 0.75 1.69 -21.28
C PRO A 156 0.48 3.14 -21.70
N HIS A 157 -0.15 3.94 -20.84
CA HIS A 157 -0.49 5.34 -21.11
C HIS A 157 0.47 6.34 -20.45
N LEU A 158 1.11 5.94 -19.35
CA LEU A 158 2.15 6.68 -18.65
C LEU A 158 3.30 5.71 -18.30
N PRO A 159 4.29 5.55 -19.19
CA PRO A 159 5.37 4.59 -18.96
C PRO A 159 6.14 4.86 -17.67
N CYS A 160 5.89 4.02 -16.66
CA CYS A 160 6.63 4.02 -15.40
C CYS A 160 8.11 3.64 -15.60
N PRO A 161 9.07 4.51 -15.19
CA PRO A 161 10.51 4.23 -15.30
C PRO A 161 11.06 3.41 -14.12
N ALA A 162 10.28 3.18 -13.05
CA ALA A 162 10.65 2.29 -11.95
C ALA A 162 10.39 0.82 -12.29
N ALA A 163 10.63 -0.10 -11.34
CA ALA A 163 10.25 -1.50 -11.50
C ALA A 163 8.71 -1.64 -11.72
N GLY A 164 7.95 -0.79 -11.05
CA GLY A 164 6.57 -0.49 -11.38
C GLY A 164 6.03 0.65 -10.52
N LEU A 165 4.74 0.91 -10.64
CA LEU A 165 3.94 1.82 -9.85
C LEU A 165 3.02 0.98 -8.96
N GLU A 166 3.06 1.24 -7.66
CA GLU A 166 2.01 0.84 -6.72
C GLU A 166 1.30 2.13 -6.27
N LEU A 167 0.07 2.34 -6.75
CA LEU A 167 -0.72 3.54 -6.47
C LEU A 167 -2.01 3.18 -5.75
N VAL A 168 -2.24 3.82 -4.61
CA VAL A 168 -3.47 3.61 -3.81
C VAL A 168 -4.22 4.92 -3.64
N VAL A 169 -5.53 4.90 -3.93
CA VAL A 169 -6.42 6.06 -3.76
C VAL A 169 -7.28 5.86 -2.52
N TYR A 170 -7.41 6.90 -1.70
CA TYR A 170 -8.26 6.92 -0.52
C TYR A 170 -9.17 8.14 -0.46
N GLY A 171 -10.33 7.99 0.18
CA GLY A 171 -11.17 9.10 0.63
C GLY A 171 -10.64 9.75 1.91
N THR A 172 -10.81 11.07 2.05
CA THR A 172 -10.47 11.81 3.28
C THR A 172 -11.25 11.33 4.51
N ASP A 173 -12.49 10.87 4.33
CA ASP A 173 -13.36 10.31 5.37
C ASP A 173 -12.82 9.01 5.98
N PHE A 174 -12.08 8.24 5.19
CA PHE A 174 -11.38 7.05 5.65
C PHE A 174 -10.04 7.41 6.31
N LEU A 175 -9.22 8.24 5.65
CA LEU A 175 -7.86 8.56 6.12
C LEU A 175 -7.82 9.41 7.40
N SER A 176 -8.85 10.21 7.66
CA SER A 176 -8.93 11.05 8.87
C SER A 176 -9.09 10.26 10.17
N ARG A 177 -9.25 8.93 10.12
CA ARG A 177 -9.44 8.07 11.29
C ARG A 177 -8.44 6.92 11.30
N PRO A 178 -7.86 6.58 12.47
CA PRO A 178 -7.05 5.37 12.60
C PRO A 178 -7.84 4.13 12.17
N SER A 179 -7.25 3.30 11.31
CA SER A 179 -7.94 2.12 10.78
C SER A 179 -6.98 1.01 10.38
N ALA A 180 -7.38 -0.23 10.69
CA ALA A 180 -6.71 -1.46 10.28
C ALA A 180 -7.18 -1.98 8.90
N ALA A 181 -8.29 -1.48 8.37
CA ALA A 181 -8.91 -1.99 7.14
C ALA A 181 -8.15 -1.57 5.87
N ALA A 182 -8.27 -2.30 4.77
CA ALA A 182 -7.64 -1.90 3.50
C ALA A 182 -8.11 -0.52 3.03
N GLY A 183 -9.43 -0.32 2.94
CA GLY A 183 -10.09 1.00 2.85
C GLY A 183 -9.83 1.84 1.59
N TYR A 184 -9.14 1.29 0.58
CA TYR A 184 -8.87 2.01 -0.66
C TYR A 184 -10.12 2.10 -1.56
N LEU A 185 -10.13 3.13 -2.40
CA LEU A 185 -11.07 3.30 -3.50
C LEU A 185 -10.52 2.71 -4.82
N LEU A 186 -9.19 2.73 -4.96
CA LEU A 186 -8.45 2.12 -6.07
C LEU A 186 -7.09 1.62 -5.57
N ASP A 187 -6.73 0.39 -5.89
CA ASP A 187 -5.37 -0.17 -5.86
C ASP A 187 -4.93 -0.41 -7.32
N LEU A 188 -4.07 0.48 -7.83
CA LEU A 188 -3.47 0.38 -9.15
C LEU A 188 -2.03 -0.14 -9.03
N ILE A 189 -1.82 -1.34 -9.53
CA ILE A 189 -0.50 -1.93 -9.74
C ILE A 189 -0.24 -1.96 -11.24
N THR A 190 0.89 -1.40 -11.68
CA THR A 190 1.25 -1.37 -13.11
C THR A 190 2.74 -1.16 -13.29
N GLY A 191 3.31 -1.45 -14.45
CA GLY A 191 4.73 -1.19 -14.71
C GLY A 191 5.40 -2.23 -15.58
N PRO A 192 6.69 -2.04 -15.90
CA PRO A 192 7.42 -2.96 -16.75
C PRO A 192 7.66 -4.33 -16.08
N LEU A 193 7.76 -4.38 -14.74
CA LEU A 193 8.02 -5.61 -13.97
C LEU A 193 6.85 -6.02 -13.07
N LEU A 194 5.72 -5.30 -13.13
CA LEU A 194 4.53 -5.55 -12.32
C LEU A 194 3.32 -5.87 -13.23
N PRO A 195 2.32 -6.63 -12.74
CA PRO A 195 1.09 -6.83 -13.50
C PRO A 195 0.38 -5.49 -13.71
N ASN A 196 -0.40 -5.36 -14.79
CA ASN A 196 -1.27 -4.21 -15.02
C ASN A 196 -2.67 -4.51 -14.46
N ARG A 197 -2.93 -4.16 -13.19
CA ARG A 197 -4.17 -4.43 -12.46
C ARG A 197 -4.70 -3.17 -11.79
N ALA A 198 -5.98 -2.90 -11.95
CA ALA A 198 -6.74 -1.97 -11.12
C ALA A 198 -7.78 -2.75 -10.31
N ASP A 199 -7.75 -2.62 -8.99
CA ASP A 199 -8.76 -3.18 -8.08
C ASP A 199 -9.50 -2.06 -7.36
N PHE A 200 -10.82 -2.21 -7.24
CA PHE A 200 -11.73 -1.23 -6.65
C PHE A 200 -12.48 -1.82 -5.43
N ASP A 201 -12.19 -3.07 -5.05
CA ASP A 201 -12.84 -3.75 -3.93
C ASP A 201 -11.85 -4.07 -2.81
N ALA A 202 -11.73 -3.12 -1.88
CA ALA A 202 -10.85 -3.25 -0.72
C ALA A 202 -11.21 -4.40 0.23
N ALA A 203 -12.43 -4.94 0.19
CA ALA A 203 -12.86 -6.00 1.12
C ALA A 203 -12.17 -7.34 0.83
N ARG A 204 -11.69 -7.56 -0.40
CA ARG A 204 -11.01 -8.80 -0.81
C ARG A 204 -9.49 -8.76 -0.62
N SER A 205 -8.97 -7.59 -0.26
CA SER A 205 -7.55 -7.35 -0.15
C SER A 205 -7.02 -7.68 1.26
N PRO A 206 -5.82 -8.27 1.39
CA PRO A 206 -5.17 -8.43 2.68
C PRO A 206 -4.90 -7.05 3.31
N ALA A 207 -5.67 -6.69 4.33
CA ALA A 207 -5.69 -5.34 4.89
C ALA A 207 -4.35 -4.88 5.51
N PHE A 208 -3.50 -5.83 5.91
CA PHE A 208 -2.26 -5.55 6.61
C PHE A 208 -1.25 -4.74 5.79
N TRP A 209 -1.20 -4.92 4.46
CA TRP A 209 -0.32 -4.15 3.58
C TRP A 209 -0.64 -2.65 3.69
N TYR A 210 -1.91 -2.32 3.47
CA TYR A 210 -2.41 -0.95 3.48
C TYR A 210 -2.30 -0.28 4.86
N ALA A 211 -2.47 -1.03 5.95
CA ALA A 211 -2.24 -0.50 7.29
C ALA A 211 -0.77 -0.12 7.51
N ILE A 212 0.17 -0.98 7.07
CA ILE A 212 1.60 -0.70 7.15
C ILE A 212 1.96 0.51 6.27
N ASP A 213 1.49 0.55 5.03
CA ASP A 213 1.81 1.62 4.09
C ASP A 213 1.30 2.98 4.57
N ARG A 214 0.07 3.04 5.10
CA ARG A 214 -0.45 4.27 5.72
C ARG A 214 0.36 4.69 6.95
N SER A 215 0.86 3.74 7.74
CA SER A 215 1.74 4.07 8.87
C SER A 215 3.08 4.65 8.40
N VAL A 216 3.67 4.10 7.34
CA VAL A 216 4.89 4.64 6.71
C VAL A 216 4.61 6.03 6.11
N ALA A 217 3.47 6.19 5.43
CA ALA A 217 3.04 7.44 4.81
C ALA A 217 2.82 8.54 5.84
N HIS A 218 2.13 8.24 6.95
CA HIS A 218 1.97 9.18 8.06
C HIS A 218 3.32 9.64 8.61
N GLN A 219 4.28 8.71 8.75
CA GLN A 219 5.60 9.02 9.32
C GLN A 219 6.50 9.82 8.37
N THR A 220 6.50 9.49 7.08
CA THR A 220 7.56 9.89 6.14
C THR A 220 7.10 10.28 4.74
N GLY A 221 5.79 10.23 4.46
CA GLY A 221 5.25 10.50 3.12
C GLY A 221 5.66 11.87 2.61
N LEU A 222 6.26 11.90 1.41
CA LEU A 222 6.74 13.12 0.76
C LEU A 222 5.60 13.75 -0.03
N SER A 223 5.32 15.02 0.21
CA SER A 223 4.25 15.72 -0.51
C SER A 223 4.64 15.99 -1.96
N LEU A 224 3.89 15.44 -2.90
CA LEU A 224 3.97 15.77 -4.33
C LEU A 224 2.95 16.84 -4.72
N PHE A 225 1.83 16.89 -4.01
CA PHE A 225 0.77 17.88 -4.17
C PHE A 225 -0.09 17.96 -2.90
N GLY A 226 -0.55 19.16 -2.57
CA GLY A 226 -1.49 19.38 -1.46
C GLY A 226 -0.84 19.40 -0.08
N ARG A 227 -1.60 19.02 0.94
CA ARG A 227 -1.21 19.09 2.36
C ARG A 227 -0.25 17.95 2.71
N PRO A 228 0.67 18.12 3.69
CA PRO A 228 1.59 17.05 4.11
C PRO A 228 0.88 15.77 4.58
N ALA A 229 1.50 14.61 4.34
CA ALA A 229 0.90 13.30 4.64
C ALA A 229 0.46 13.14 6.10
N ARG A 230 1.27 13.61 7.06
CA ARG A 230 0.99 13.57 8.50
C ARG A 230 -0.29 14.33 8.91
N GLU A 231 -0.74 15.28 8.10
CA GLU A 231 -1.94 16.07 8.38
C GLU A 231 -3.22 15.49 7.75
N VAL A 232 -3.06 14.58 6.79
CA VAL A 232 -4.15 14.01 5.99
C VAL A 232 -4.42 12.56 6.40
N ILE A 233 -3.37 11.81 6.75
CA ILE A 233 -3.43 10.40 7.12
C ILE A 233 -3.34 10.31 8.63
N ALA A 234 -4.37 9.76 9.29
CA ALA A 234 -4.27 9.33 10.67
C ALA A 234 -3.45 8.04 10.76
N ALA A 235 -2.46 8.00 11.65
CA ALA A 235 -1.70 6.78 11.90
C ALA A 235 -2.62 5.66 12.41
N PRO A 236 -2.52 4.43 11.89
CA PRO A 236 -3.15 3.28 12.51
C PRO A 236 -2.67 3.12 13.96
N GLU A 237 -3.58 2.71 14.84
CA GLU A 237 -3.24 2.48 16.25
C GLU A 237 -2.22 1.35 16.39
N ARG A 238 -1.36 1.47 17.41
CA ARG A 238 -0.24 0.54 17.63
C ARG A 238 -0.67 -0.93 17.69
N PRO A 239 -1.75 -1.34 18.40
CA PRO A 239 -2.19 -2.74 18.42
C PRO A 239 -2.55 -3.27 17.02
N HIS A 240 -3.30 -2.48 16.24
CA HIS A 240 -3.66 -2.81 14.87
C HIS A 240 -2.44 -2.92 13.96
N LEU A 241 -1.45 -2.06 14.16
CA LEU A 241 -0.20 -2.09 13.40
C LEU A 241 0.66 -3.30 13.73
N LEU A 242 0.76 -3.69 15.01
CA LEU A 242 1.46 -4.91 15.41
C LEU A 242 0.78 -6.17 14.85
N ALA A 243 -0.56 -6.21 14.83
CA ALA A 243 -1.32 -7.27 14.18
C ALA A 243 -1.06 -7.32 12.65
N ALA A 244 -0.99 -6.15 11.99
CA ALA A 244 -0.65 -6.06 10.57
C ALA A 244 0.79 -6.53 10.29
N ILE A 245 1.76 -6.13 11.11
CA ILE A 245 3.16 -6.58 11.02
C ILE A 245 3.24 -8.09 11.18
N ARG A 246 2.52 -8.65 12.16
CA ARG A 246 2.46 -10.11 12.39
C ARG A 246 1.92 -10.85 11.17
N ALA A 247 0.85 -10.33 10.55
CA ALA A 247 0.30 -10.88 9.30
C ALA A 247 1.29 -10.77 8.14
N SER A 248 2.00 -9.64 8.02
CA SER A 248 3.04 -9.44 6.99
C SER A 248 4.20 -10.42 7.15
N VAL A 249 4.67 -10.68 8.38
CA VAL A 249 5.73 -11.66 8.64
C VAL A 249 5.30 -13.06 8.25
N ARG A 250 4.05 -13.46 8.58
CA ARG A 250 3.49 -14.75 8.15
C ARG A 250 3.45 -14.87 6.62
N GLU A 251 2.98 -13.85 5.91
CA GLU A 251 2.97 -13.85 4.44
C GLU A 251 4.39 -13.98 3.86
N HIS A 252 5.40 -13.34 4.45
CA HIS A 252 6.78 -13.49 3.99
C HIS A 252 7.38 -14.87 4.30
N SER A 253 6.92 -15.56 5.35
CA SER A 253 7.33 -16.93 5.69
C SER A 253 6.71 -17.95 4.75
N ASP A 254 5.39 -17.87 4.55
CA ASP A 254 4.60 -18.93 3.92
C ASP A 254 4.28 -18.63 2.45
N GLY A 255 4.33 -17.36 2.05
CA GLY A 255 3.95 -16.89 0.73
C GLY A 255 4.97 -17.22 -0.36
N GLU A 256 4.46 -17.56 -1.53
CA GLU A 256 5.24 -17.70 -2.76
C GLU A 256 5.46 -16.33 -3.44
N GLY A 257 6.54 -16.19 -4.22
CA GLY A 257 6.78 -15.01 -5.08
C GLY A 257 7.61 -13.89 -4.47
N HIS A 258 7.81 -13.84 -3.14
CA HIS A 258 8.74 -12.87 -2.55
C HIS A 258 10.20 -13.30 -2.72
N LEU A 259 11.03 -12.40 -3.24
CA LEU A 259 12.49 -12.57 -3.24
C LEU A 259 13.01 -12.76 -1.80
N ALA A 260 13.95 -13.68 -1.62
CA ALA A 260 14.46 -14.05 -0.30
C ALA A 260 15.07 -12.85 0.45
N ASP A 261 15.79 -11.98 -0.28
CA ASP A 261 16.35 -10.75 0.28
C ASP A 261 15.28 -9.80 0.83
N ASN A 262 14.18 -9.60 0.10
CA ASN A 262 13.05 -8.78 0.51
C ASN A 262 12.37 -9.35 1.76
N ARG A 263 12.25 -10.68 1.89
CA ARG A 263 11.72 -11.32 3.11
C ARG A 263 12.57 -10.97 4.32
N VAL A 264 13.88 -11.17 4.23
CA VAL A 264 14.83 -10.87 5.32
C VAL A 264 14.81 -9.37 5.66
N LEU A 265 14.86 -8.49 4.66
CA LEU A 265 14.93 -7.06 4.89
C LEU A 265 13.61 -6.47 5.42
N ASN A 266 12.45 -6.97 4.99
CA ASN A 266 11.18 -6.59 5.62
C ASN A 266 11.08 -7.14 7.04
N GLY A 267 11.59 -8.34 7.31
CA GLY A 267 11.72 -8.86 8.67
C GLY A 267 12.58 -7.96 9.58
N CYS A 268 13.70 -7.45 9.06
CA CYS A 268 14.52 -6.46 9.78
C CYS A 268 13.72 -5.19 10.10
N ARG A 269 12.94 -4.67 9.14
CA ARG A 269 12.08 -3.49 9.36
C ARG A 269 11.04 -3.76 10.44
N SER A 270 10.43 -4.95 10.46
CA SER A 270 9.47 -5.36 11.50
C SER A 270 10.11 -5.35 12.89
N VAL A 271 11.31 -5.93 13.05
CA VAL A 271 12.01 -5.97 14.34
C VAL A 271 12.38 -4.57 14.81
N VAL A 272 12.92 -3.73 13.92
CA VAL A 272 13.28 -2.35 14.27
C VAL A 272 12.05 -1.53 14.63
N PHE A 273 10.92 -1.72 13.93
CA PHE A 273 9.67 -1.09 14.29
C PHE A 273 9.20 -1.54 15.68
N CYS A 274 9.24 -2.83 15.99
CA CYS A 274 8.90 -3.35 17.33
C CYS A 274 9.73 -2.68 18.43
N ARG A 275 11.05 -2.52 18.22
CA ARG A 275 11.98 -1.90 19.18
C ARG A 275 11.78 -0.41 19.36
N THR A 276 11.49 0.32 18.28
CA THR A 276 11.60 1.79 18.25
C THR A 276 10.26 2.51 18.07
N GLY A 277 9.23 1.80 17.62
CA GLY A 277 7.98 2.39 17.15
C GLY A 277 8.11 3.21 15.86
N ARG A 278 9.25 3.13 15.15
CA ARG A 278 9.53 3.91 13.95
C ARG A 278 9.86 3.03 12.76
N TRP A 279 9.35 3.41 11.59
CA TRP A 279 9.72 2.81 10.32
C TRP A 279 11.09 3.28 9.87
N MET A 280 11.88 2.34 9.36
CA MET A 280 13.19 2.59 8.76
C MET A 280 13.25 1.99 7.35
N ALA A 281 14.10 2.56 6.51
CA ALA A 281 14.51 1.98 5.24
C ALA A 281 15.07 0.55 5.42
N LYS A 282 14.98 -0.27 4.37
CA LYS A 282 15.43 -1.68 4.40
C LYS A 282 16.90 -1.81 4.80
N ARG A 283 17.78 -1.04 4.17
CA ARG A 283 19.23 -1.06 4.46
C ARG A 283 19.55 -0.55 5.87
N GLY A 284 18.85 0.49 6.31
CA GLY A 284 18.99 1.01 7.68
C GLY A 284 18.60 -0.05 8.71
N ALA A 285 17.42 -0.66 8.55
CA ALA A 285 16.94 -1.65 9.50
C ALA A 285 17.83 -2.90 9.51
N ALA A 286 18.34 -3.31 8.35
CA ALA A 286 19.31 -4.39 8.23
C ALA A 286 20.60 -4.10 9.01
N ARG A 287 21.13 -2.86 8.94
CA ARG A 287 22.31 -2.47 9.71
C ARG A 287 22.06 -2.59 11.22
N GLU A 288 20.93 -2.08 11.71
CA GLU A 288 20.57 -2.17 13.13
C GLU A 288 20.48 -3.64 13.60
N VAL A 289 19.83 -4.50 12.82
CA VAL A 289 19.71 -5.93 13.16
C VAL A 289 21.05 -6.64 13.09
N ALA A 290 21.87 -6.40 12.06
CA ALA A 290 23.19 -7.01 11.92
C ALA A 290 24.16 -6.61 13.05
N LEU A 291 24.02 -5.40 13.61
CA LEU A 291 24.81 -4.96 14.76
C LEU A 291 24.36 -5.64 16.05
N ALA A 292 23.05 -5.79 16.25
CA ALA A 292 22.48 -6.35 17.48
C ALA A 292 22.46 -7.88 17.52
N GLU A 293 22.36 -8.55 16.37
CA GLU A 293 22.15 -10.00 16.27
C GLU A 293 23.29 -10.65 15.48
N GLU A 294 24.35 -11.04 16.18
CA GLU A 294 25.56 -11.60 15.56
C GLU A 294 25.27 -12.87 14.75
N ASP A 295 24.42 -13.76 15.27
CA ASP A 295 24.05 -15.02 14.61
C ASP A 295 23.36 -14.81 13.25
N PHE A 296 22.61 -13.71 13.09
CA PHE A 296 21.91 -13.39 11.84
C PHE A 296 22.69 -12.45 10.92
N ARG A 297 23.80 -11.85 11.40
CA ARG A 297 24.60 -10.89 10.62
C ARG A 297 25.00 -11.42 9.23
N PRO A 298 25.51 -12.66 9.05
CA PRO A 298 25.90 -13.14 7.72
C PRO A 298 24.75 -13.18 6.72
N LEU A 299 23.58 -13.65 7.16
CA LEU A 299 22.36 -13.70 6.35
C LEU A 299 21.86 -12.30 5.98
N VAL A 300 21.81 -11.40 6.96
CA VAL A 300 21.33 -10.02 6.76
C VAL A 300 22.23 -9.27 5.78
N GLU A 301 23.56 -9.39 5.91
CA GLU A 301 24.50 -8.80 4.96
C GLU A 301 24.39 -9.41 3.55
N ALA A 302 24.18 -10.73 3.45
CA ALA A 302 23.93 -11.39 2.17
C ALA A 302 22.64 -10.87 1.52
N ALA A 303 21.58 -10.66 2.30
CA ALA A 303 20.33 -10.05 1.83
C ALA A 303 20.54 -8.61 1.33
N VAL A 304 21.34 -7.80 2.04
CA VAL A 304 21.69 -6.44 1.57
C VAL A 304 22.44 -6.50 0.24
N ARG A 305 23.48 -7.35 0.12
CA ARG A 305 24.25 -7.50 -1.14
C ARG A 305 23.36 -7.94 -2.31
N SER A 306 22.39 -8.80 -2.06
CA SER A 306 21.40 -9.23 -3.05
C SER A 306 20.46 -8.09 -3.45
N PHE A 307 19.96 -7.34 -2.45
CA PHE A 307 19.04 -6.23 -2.64
C PHE A 307 19.65 -5.04 -3.39
N GLU A 308 20.97 -4.85 -3.30
CA GLU A 308 21.68 -3.81 -4.04
C GLU A 308 21.69 -4.05 -5.56
N ARG A 309 21.37 -5.27 -6.01
CA ARG A 309 21.24 -5.65 -7.42
C ARG A 309 19.81 -5.48 -7.94
N PRO A 310 19.62 -5.26 -9.26
CA PRO A 310 18.31 -5.32 -9.91
C PRO A 310 17.54 -6.60 -9.59
N ARG A 311 16.20 -6.55 -9.58
CA ARG A 311 15.33 -7.70 -9.24
C ARG A 311 15.65 -8.95 -10.07
N SER A 312 15.92 -8.76 -11.35
CA SER A 312 16.27 -9.82 -12.32
C SER A 312 17.61 -10.53 -12.03
N SER A 313 18.42 -9.99 -11.11
CA SER A 313 19.75 -10.48 -10.77
C SER A 313 19.96 -10.68 -9.27
N ALA A 314 18.87 -10.84 -8.53
CA ALA A 314 18.90 -11.13 -7.10
C ALA A 314 19.70 -12.43 -6.83
N ILE A 315 20.56 -12.38 -5.81
CA ILE A 315 21.34 -13.52 -5.36
C ILE A 315 20.43 -14.41 -4.47
N PRO A 316 20.37 -15.73 -4.73
CA PRO A 316 19.67 -16.67 -3.85
C PRO A 316 20.24 -16.64 -2.42
N LEU A 317 19.36 -16.78 -1.42
CA LEU A 317 19.76 -16.94 -0.03
C LEU A 317 19.45 -18.35 0.47
N PRO A 318 20.19 -18.90 1.46
CA PRO A 318 19.92 -20.22 2.01
C PRO A 318 18.54 -20.28 2.64
N ALA A 319 17.64 -21.10 2.07
CA ALA A 319 16.23 -21.14 2.48
C ALA A 319 16.04 -21.54 3.95
N ALA A 320 16.91 -22.41 4.49
CA ALA A 320 16.87 -22.80 5.89
C ALA A 320 17.19 -21.61 6.82
N GLU A 321 18.22 -20.83 6.50
CA GLU A 321 18.59 -19.64 7.28
C GLU A 321 17.52 -18.56 7.22
N VAL A 322 16.93 -18.33 6.03
CA VAL A 322 15.80 -17.40 5.88
C VAL A 322 14.62 -17.82 6.75
N ARG A 323 14.28 -19.12 6.78
CA ARG A 323 13.21 -19.62 7.65
C ARG A 323 13.52 -19.42 9.13
N THR A 324 14.72 -19.80 9.58
CA THR A 324 15.16 -19.60 10.97
C THR A 324 15.07 -18.12 11.38
N PHE A 325 15.53 -17.22 10.51
CA PHE A 325 15.44 -15.78 10.74
C PHE A 325 13.98 -15.30 10.84
N LEU A 326 13.10 -15.71 9.91
CA LEU A 326 11.69 -15.29 9.93
C LEU A 326 10.92 -15.86 11.13
N THR A 327 11.25 -17.07 11.59
CA THR A 327 10.73 -17.61 12.86
C THR A 327 11.13 -16.71 14.03
N TRP A 328 12.41 -16.32 14.13
CA TRP A 328 12.87 -15.39 15.15
C TRP A 328 12.17 -14.02 15.05
N VAL A 329 12.02 -13.46 13.85
CA VAL A 329 11.26 -12.20 13.64
C VAL A 329 9.84 -12.34 14.15
N HIS A 330 9.14 -13.43 13.84
CA HIS A 330 7.77 -13.68 14.29
C HIS A 330 7.68 -13.69 15.82
N GLU A 331 8.62 -14.34 16.51
CA GLU A 331 8.67 -14.33 17.98
C GLU A 331 8.84 -12.93 18.57
N ARG A 332 9.68 -12.09 17.98
CA ARG A 332 9.89 -10.70 18.44
C ARG A 332 8.63 -9.85 18.28
N VAL A 333 7.92 -10.01 17.16
CA VAL A 333 6.64 -9.33 16.91
C VAL A 333 5.59 -9.82 17.92
N ASP A 334 5.49 -11.13 18.16
CA ASP A 334 4.54 -11.72 19.12
C ASP A 334 4.82 -11.32 20.56
N GLN A 335 6.08 -11.19 20.93
CA GLN A 335 6.46 -10.67 22.24
C GLN A 335 6.03 -9.21 22.40
N THR A 336 6.33 -8.36 21.41
CA THR A 336 5.99 -6.93 21.45
C THR A 336 4.48 -6.70 21.48
N ALA A 337 3.71 -7.50 20.74
CA ALA A 337 2.24 -7.46 20.75
C ALA A 337 1.69 -7.75 22.15
N ARG A 338 2.15 -8.86 22.78
CA ARG A 338 1.74 -9.23 24.14
C ARG A 338 2.06 -8.16 25.17
N GLU A 339 3.27 -7.59 25.12
CA GLU A 339 3.69 -6.50 26.02
C GLU A 339 2.88 -5.21 25.81
N SER A 340 2.36 -4.98 24.60
CA SER A 340 1.53 -3.81 24.26
C SER A 340 0.04 -4.02 24.53
N GLY A 341 -0.38 -5.19 25.04
CA GLY A 341 -1.80 -5.55 25.24
C GLY A 341 -2.57 -5.78 23.93
N ALA A 342 -1.86 -6.14 22.85
CA ALA A 342 -2.38 -6.35 21.50
C ALA A 342 -2.51 -7.84 21.12
#